data_AF-A0A2P7NXJ8-F1
#
_entry.id   AF-A0A2P7NXJ8-F1
#
_cell.length_a   1.000
_cell.length_b   1.000
_cell.length_c   1.000
_cell.angle_alpha   90.00
_cell.angle_beta   90.00
_cell.angle_gamma   90.00
#
_symmetry.space_group_name_H-M   'P 1'
#
loop_
_entity.id
_entity.type
_entity.pdbx_description
1 polymer ?
#
loop_
_entity_poly.entity_id
_entity_poly.type
_entity_poly.pdbx_seq_one_letter_code
_entity_poly.pdbx_strand_id
1 'polypeptide(L)'
;MKIMQGLALTLFSLLLHSYTLATSIVYDGFNCLNAVDANDPTPGITRVQSKFEVIEIVGEGIYRLSLTGGIPRFVNNNQNVCIDGATAIGYSGIPDVDGFPRPLESIDATAYFNGQELVIVISSMYTDLSATRSNPFLPFATSKIFAITNTLILEFNSDSASFKLKKIISNRGFTQTKESRNLIPFLETILPSFNETPQDKPRILTPASNIDFSLQ
;
A
#
# COMPACT_ATOMS: atom_id res chain seq x y z
N MET A 1 -18.26 54.63 18.39
CA MET A 1 -17.61 53.44 19.02
C MET A 1 -18.30 52.10 18.78
N LYS A 2 -19.62 52.02 18.49
CA LYS A 2 -20.30 50.73 18.24
C LYS A 2 -19.96 50.07 16.88
N ILE A 3 -19.58 50.85 15.88
CA ILE A 3 -19.27 50.34 14.52
C ILE A 3 -17.90 49.64 14.47
N MET A 4 -16.90 50.12 15.23
CA MET A 4 -15.58 49.46 15.35
C MET A 4 -15.66 48.11 16.07
N GLN A 5 -16.59 47.95 17.02
CA GLN A 5 -16.78 46.69 17.75
C GLN A 5 -17.42 45.61 16.86
N GLY A 6 -18.35 46.00 15.97
CA GLY A 6 -18.93 45.09 14.98
C GLY A 6 -17.91 44.59 13.95
N LEU A 7 -16.99 45.48 13.52
CA LEU A 7 -15.95 45.13 12.55
C LEU A 7 -14.88 44.18 13.12
N ALA A 8 -14.57 44.31 14.41
CA ALA A 8 -13.64 43.41 15.09
C ALA A 8 -14.24 42.01 15.28
N LEU A 9 -15.55 41.91 15.56
CA LEU A 9 -16.24 40.63 15.70
C LEU A 9 -16.37 39.88 14.37
N THR A 10 -16.60 40.58 13.25
CA THR A 10 -16.67 39.97 11.91
C THR A 10 -15.29 39.50 11.41
N LEU A 11 -14.22 40.23 11.71
CA LEU A 11 -12.86 39.80 11.37
C LEU A 11 -12.44 38.54 12.16
N PHE A 12 -12.83 38.44 13.43
CA PHE A 12 -12.51 37.29 14.27
C PHE A 12 -13.31 36.03 13.90
N SER A 13 -14.53 36.20 13.39
CA SER A 13 -15.35 35.09 12.90
C SER A 13 -14.91 34.60 11.51
N LEU A 14 -14.25 35.43 10.69
CA LEU A 14 -13.60 35.01 9.44
C LEU A 14 -12.30 34.21 9.66
N LEU A 15 -11.60 34.40 10.80
CA LEU A 15 -10.37 33.66 11.14
C LEU A 15 -10.63 32.25 11.70
N LEU A 16 -11.88 31.92 12.03
CA LEU A 16 -12.31 30.62 12.53
C LEU A 16 -12.94 29.73 11.45
N HIS A 17 -12.66 30.01 10.16
CA HIS A 17 -12.90 29.02 9.12
C HIS A 17 -11.95 27.84 9.38
N SER A 18 -12.49 26.85 10.07
CA SER A 18 -11.94 25.54 10.32
C SER A 18 -11.21 25.01 9.09
N TYR A 19 -9.88 25.06 9.13
CA TYR A 19 -9.09 24.04 8.45
C TYR A 19 -9.44 22.74 9.15
N THR A 20 -10.45 22.03 8.64
CA THR A 20 -10.56 20.60 8.86
C THR A 20 -9.28 20.02 8.27
N LEU A 21 -8.25 19.88 9.10
CA LEU A 21 -7.06 19.13 8.77
C LEU A 21 -7.54 17.70 8.60
N ALA A 22 -7.92 17.35 7.37
CA ALA A 22 -8.29 16.00 7.03
C ALA A 22 -7.15 15.09 7.49
N THR A 23 -7.47 14.21 8.43
CA THR A 23 -6.48 13.32 9.05
C THR A 23 -6.26 12.07 8.21
N SER A 24 -7.09 11.85 7.18
CA SER A 24 -6.98 10.70 6.32
C SER A 24 -7.56 10.92 4.92
N ILE A 25 -7.16 10.05 3.99
CA ILE A 25 -7.86 9.83 2.73
C ILE A 25 -8.35 8.38 2.68
N VAL A 26 -9.57 8.19 2.17
CA VAL A 26 -10.21 6.87 2.17
C VAL A 26 -10.79 6.52 0.80
N TYR A 27 -10.74 5.22 0.47
CA TYR A 27 -11.41 4.64 -0.68
C TYR A 27 -12.15 3.37 -0.24
N ASP A 28 -13.46 3.36 -0.43
CA ASP A 28 -14.31 2.21 -0.14
C ASP A 28 -14.39 1.26 -1.33
N GLY A 29 -14.29 -0.04 -1.07
CA GLY A 29 -14.39 -1.06 -2.09
C GLY A 29 -14.63 -2.44 -1.52
N PHE A 30 -14.28 -3.46 -2.30
CA PHE A 30 -14.37 -4.86 -1.90
C PHE A 30 -12.98 -5.48 -1.92
N ASN A 31 -12.72 -6.43 -1.03
CA ASN A 31 -11.46 -7.16 -1.01
C ASN A 31 -11.22 -7.91 -2.33
N CYS A 32 -9.97 -8.16 -2.70
CA CYS A 32 -9.68 -9.00 -3.87
C CYS A 32 -10.03 -10.47 -3.60
N LEU A 33 -10.67 -11.13 -4.56
CA LEU A 33 -11.02 -12.56 -4.47
C LEU A 33 -9.76 -13.43 -4.40
N ASN A 34 -8.78 -13.14 -5.27
CA ASN A 34 -7.51 -13.87 -5.35
C ASN A 34 -6.33 -12.92 -5.12
N ALA A 35 -5.98 -12.68 -3.86
CA ALA A 35 -4.87 -11.79 -3.53
C ALA A 35 -3.49 -12.30 -4.04
N VAL A 36 -3.37 -13.60 -4.31
CA VAL A 36 -2.12 -14.23 -4.79
C VAL A 36 -1.86 -13.98 -6.28
N ASP A 37 -2.90 -13.78 -7.10
CA ASP A 37 -2.75 -13.47 -8.52
C ASP A 37 -2.79 -11.95 -8.75
N ALA A 38 -1.62 -11.36 -8.99
CA ALA A 38 -1.48 -9.93 -9.24
C ALA A 38 -2.22 -9.44 -10.51
N ASN A 39 -2.67 -10.35 -11.39
CA ASN A 39 -3.41 -10.00 -12.61
C ASN A 39 -4.93 -10.15 -12.45
N ASP A 40 -5.40 -10.59 -11.29
CA ASP A 40 -6.82 -10.76 -11.00
C ASP A 40 -7.33 -9.61 -10.11
N PRO A 41 -8.02 -8.61 -10.69
CA PRO A 41 -8.67 -7.54 -9.94
C PRO A 41 -10.12 -7.88 -9.55
N THR A 42 -10.52 -9.16 -9.58
CA THR A 42 -11.91 -9.55 -9.29
C THR A 42 -12.27 -9.20 -7.84
N PRO A 43 -13.29 -8.37 -7.61
CA PRO A 43 -13.76 -8.08 -6.27
C PRO A 43 -14.44 -9.30 -5.67
N GLY A 44 -14.16 -9.55 -4.39
CA GLY A 44 -14.91 -10.46 -3.54
C GLY A 44 -16.21 -9.82 -3.03
N ILE A 45 -16.76 -10.41 -1.98
CA ILE A 45 -18.03 -9.97 -1.37
C ILE A 45 -17.83 -9.11 -0.11
N THR A 46 -16.61 -9.07 0.44
CA THR A 46 -16.35 -8.40 1.72
C THR A 46 -16.01 -6.95 1.44
N ARG A 47 -16.82 -6.03 1.98
CA ARG A 47 -16.51 -4.60 1.92
C ARG A 47 -15.32 -4.28 2.82
N VAL A 48 -14.43 -3.46 2.33
CA VAL A 48 -13.24 -2.98 3.04
C VAL A 48 -12.94 -1.55 2.61
N GLN A 49 -12.30 -0.80 3.49
CA GLN A 49 -11.87 0.57 3.23
C GLN A 49 -10.34 0.61 3.17
N SER A 50 -9.80 1.15 2.09
CA SER A 50 -8.41 1.59 2.01
C SER A 50 -8.32 2.94 2.70
N LYS A 51 -7.61 3.03 3.82
CA LYS A 51 -7.45 4.28 4.58
C LYS A 51 -5.97 4.58 4.73
N PHE A 52 -5.58 5.77 4.30
CA PHE A 52 -4.28 6.36 4.60
C PHE A 52 -4.47 7.46 5.65
N GLU A 53 -3.99 7.22 6.86
CA GLU A 53 -4.11 8.14 8.00
C GLU A 53 -2.79 8.84 8.26
N VAL A 54 -2.80 10.16 8.47
CA VAL A 54 -1.60 10.94 8.76
C VAL A 54 -1.12 10.62 10.17
N ILE A 55 0.08 10.05 10.27
CA ILE A 55 0.77 9.78 11.53
C ILE A 55 1.61 11.01 11.92
N GLU A 56 2.31 11.59 10.94
CA GLU A 56 3.30 12.66 11.17
C GLU A 56 3.34 13.62 9.98
N ILE A 57 3.39 14.92 10.28
CA ILE A 57 3.68 15.97 9.30
C ILE A 57 5.17 16.29 9.42
N VAL A 58 5.96 15.86 8.44
CA VAL A 58 7.43 16.02 8.47
C VAL A 58 7.82 17.45 8.05
N GLY A 59 7.06 18.05 7.14
CA GLY A 59 7.32 19.38 6.58
C GLY A 59 7.54 19.33 5.07
N GLU A 60 7.56 20.50 4.42
CA GLU A 60 7.81 20.63 2.96
C GLU A 60 6.89 19.77 2.07
N GLY A 61 5.65 19.53 2.54
CA GLY A 61 4.69 18.68 1.84
C GLY A 61 4.90 17.18 2.03
N ILE A 62 5.83 16.75 2.90
CA ILE A 62 6.09 15.34 3.24
C ILE A 62 5.28 14.91 4.47
N TYR A 63 4.66 13.74 4.39
CA TYR A 63 3.85 13.13 5.44
C TYR A 63 4.25 11.67 5.65
N ARG A 64 4.18 11.20 6.89
CA ARG A 64 4.14 9.77 7.18
C ARG A 64 2.70 9.36 7.43
N LEU A 65 2.31 8.28 6.78
CA LEU A 65 0.96 7.77 6.76
C LEU A 65 0.93 6.34 7.31
N SER A 66 -0.20 5.93 7.87
CA SER A 66 -0.54 4.53 8.17
C SER A 66 -1.56 4.07 7.14
N LEU A 67 -1.25 2.99 6.42
CA LEU A 67 -2.17 2.33 5.50
C LEU A 67 -2.86 1.17 6.22
N THR A 68 -4.20 1.18 6.23
CA THR A 68 -5.04 0.05 6.64
C THR A 68 -5.95 -0.42 5.50
N GLY A 69 -6.35 -1.68 5.53
CA GLY A 69 -7.27 -2.30 4.56
C GLY A 69 -6.63 -2.69 3.21
N GLY A 70 -5.66 -1.92 2.72
CA GLY A 70 -4.90 -2.23 1.50
C GLY A 70 -4.94 -1.11 0.46
N ILE A 71 -4.55 -1.40 -0.78
CA ILE A 71 -4.65 -0.44 -1.90
C ILE A 71 -5.56 -0.96 -3.02
N PRO A 72 -6.13 -0.06 -3.86
CA PRO A 72 -6.85 -0.48 -5.06
C PRO A 72 -5.94 -1.26 -6.02
N ARG A 73 -6.37 -2.45 -6.41
CA ARG A 73 -5.78 -3.30 -7.44
C ARG A 73 -6.66 -3.27 -8.68
N PHE A 74 -6.03 -3.05 -9.82
CA PHE A 74 -6.65 -3.05 -11.14
C PHE A 74 -5.59 -3.43 -12.18
N VAL A 75 -6.04 -3.84 -13.36
CA VAL A 75 -5.17 -4.07 -14.52
C VAL A 75 -5.62 -3.16 -15.66
N ASN A 76 -4.68 -2.80 -16.54
CA ASN A 76 -4.98 -1.94 -17.68
C ASN A 76 -6.11 -2.52 -18.52
N ASN A 77 -7.03 -1.65 -18.97
CA ASN A 77 -8.21 -2.01 -19.77
C ASN A 77 -9.25 -2.91 -19.06
N ASN A 78 -9.21 -3.03 -17.73
CA ASN A 78 -10.23 -3.71 -16.94
C ASN A 78 -10.94 -2.70 -16.02
N GLN A 79 -12.27 -2.76 -15.96
CA GLN A 79 -13.08 -1.89 -15.10
C GLN A 79 -13.16 -2.37 -13.65
N ASN A 80 -12.83 -3.64 -13.40
CA ASN A 80 -12.85 -4.22 -12.07
C ASN A 80 -11.74 -3.61 -11.21
N VAL A 81 -12.12 -3.27 -9.99
CA VAL A 81 -11.23 -2.79 -8.94
C VAL A 81 -11.56 -3.56 -7.68
N CYS A 82 -10.53 -4.03 -6.99
CA CYS A 82 -10.64 -4.61 -5.66
C CYS A 82 -9.57 -4.00 -4.75
N ILE A 83 -9.68 -4.19 -3.44
CA ILE A 83 -8.70 -3.73 -2.46
C ILE A 83 -7.83 -4.92 -2.05
N ASP A 84 -6.53 -4.77 -2.27
CA ASP A 84 -5.53 -5.75 -1.92
C ASP A 84 -4.83 -5.37 -0.61
N GLY A 85 -5.23 -6.00 0.49
CA GLY A 85 -4.53 -5.89 1.77
C GLY A 85 -3.35 -6.85 1.91
N ALA A 86 -3.43 -8.03 1.30
CA ALA A 86 -2.45 -9.10 1.56
C ALA A 86 -1.07 -8.76 1.01
N THR A 87 -0.99 -8.22 -0.22
CA THR A 87 0.30 -7.86 -0.79
C THR A 87 0.68 -6.40 -0.52
N ALA A 88 -0.28 -5.52 -0.29
CA ALA A 88 0.00 -4.10 -0.04
C ALA A 88 0.39 -3.81 1.41
N ILE A 89 -0.14 -4.57 2.39
CA ILE A 89 0.24 -4.46 3.80
C ILE A 89 1.31 -5.51 4.12
N GLY A 90 1.11 -6.75 3.69
CA GLY A 90 2.11 -7.81 3.85
C GLY A 90 2.08 -8.48 5.23
N TYR A 91 3.21 -9.09 5.57
CA TYR A 91 3.39 -9.96 6.73
C TYR A 91 4.60 -9.52 7.56
N SER A 92 4.56 -9.80 8.85
CA SER A 92 5.68 -9.67 9.78
C SER A 92 5.88 -10.93 10.59
N GLY A 93 7.12 -11.23 10.96
CA GLY A 93 7.41 -12.25 11.94
C GLY A 93 8.90 -12.57 11.97
N ILE A 94 9.45 -12.69 13.17
CA ILE A 94 10.79 -13.22 13.41
C ILE A 94 10.63 -14.71 13.73
N PRO A 95 11.14 -15.65 12.92
CA PRO A 95 10.89 -17.08 13.12
C PRO A 95 11.19 -17.59 14.53
N ASP A 96 12.29 -17.13 15.13
CA ASP A 96 12.73 -17.55 16.46
C ASP A 96 11.89 -16.99 17.62
N VAL A 97 11.07 -15.96 17.35
CA VAL A 97 10.27 -15.25 18.37
C VAL A 97 8.78 -15.49 18.15
N ASP A 98 8.30 -15.24 16.92
CA ASP A 98 6.88 -15.21 16.57
C ASP A 98 6.39 -16.53 15.94
N GLY A 99 7.32 -17.38 15.51
CA GLY A 99 7.04 -18.58 14.74
C GLY A 99 6.66 -18.24 13.28
N PHE A 100 5.44 -18.60 12.88
CA PHE A 100 4.97 -18.32 11.52
C PHE A 100 4.71 -16.82 11.30
N PRO A 101 5.06 -16.26 10.13
CA PRO A 101 4.72 -14.89 9.78
C PRO A 101 3.22 -14.65 9.85
N ARG A 102 2.83 -13.50 10.41
CA ARG A 102 1.43 -13.09 10.58
C ARG A 102 1.12 -11.91 9.67
N PRO A 103 -0.11 -11.85 9.11
CA PRO A 103 -0.54 -10.69 8.35
C PRO A 103 -0.54 -9.45 9.24
N LEU A 104 -0.09 -8.33 8.69
CA LEU A 104 -0.15 -7.04 9.37
C LEU A 104 -1.55 -6.42 9.22
N GLU A 105 -1.99 -5.69 10.25
CA GLU A 105 -3.24 -4.92 10.19
C GLU A 105 -3.04 -3.55 9.51
N SER A 106 -1.84 -3.00 9.61
CA SER A 106 -1.44 -1.72 9.03
C SER A 106 0.02 -1.71 8.59
N ILE A 107 0.39 -0.79 7.71
CA ILE A 107 1.79 -0.54 7.33
C ILE A 107 2.08 0.95 7.18
N ASP A 108 3.29 1.36 7.54
CA ASP A 108 3.77 2.73 7.31
C ASP A 108 3.93 3.01 5.81
N ALA A 109 3.57 4.23 5.42
CA ALA A 109 3.74 4.77 4.08
C ALA A 109 4.30 6.19 4.16
N THR A 110 4.99 6.62 3.11
CA THR A 110 5.50 7.99 2.98
C THR A 110 4.80 8.69 1.85
N ALA A 111 4.37 9.92 2.06
CA ALA A 111 3.70 10.71 1.05
C ALA A 111 4.35 12.07 0.83
N TYR A 112 4.22 12.59 -0.38
CA TYR A 112 4.59 13.94 -0.78
C TYR A 112 3.43 14.61 -1.51
N PHE A 113 3.05 15.81 -1.08
CA PHE A 113 1.99 16.61 -1.68
C PHE A 113 2.48 18.02 -1.99
N ASN A 114 2.35 18.43 -3.25
CA ASN A 114 2.79 19.76 -3.71
C ASN A 114 1.65 20.76 -3.95
N GLY A 115 0.42 20.41 -3.54
CA GLY A 115 -0.78 21.22 -3.80
C GLY A 115 -1.62 20.75 -4.99
N GLN A 116 -1.06 19.95 -5.90
CA GLN A 116 -1.76 19.43 -7.09
C GLN A 116 -1.67 17.91 -7.20
N GLU A 117 -0.51 17.33 -6.96
CA GLU A 117 -0.25 15.89 -7.03
C GLU A 117 0.16 15.38 -5.65
N LEU A 118 -0.47 14.28 -5.25
CA LEU A 118 -0.13 13.50 -4.06
C LEU A 118 0.52 12.20 -4.51
N VAL A 119 1.75 11.98 -4.06
CA VAL A 119 2.51 10.74 -4.31
C VAL A 119 2.63 9.98 -3.00
N ILE A 120 2.19 8.73 -2.96
CA ILE A 120 2.31 7.86 -1.79
C ILE A 120 3.15 6.64 -2.14
N VAL A 121 4.14 6.32 -1.33
CA VAL A 121 5.01 5.16 -1.46
C VAL A 121 4.76 4.22 -0.29
N ILE A 122 4.41 2.96 -0.60
CA ILE A 122 4.24 1.88 0.38
C ILE A 122 5.17 0.73 0.00
N SER A 123 5.88 0.18 0.98
CA SER A 123 6.77 -0.96 0.80
C SER A 123 6.41 -2.06 1.79
N SER A 124 6.07 -3.25 1.29
CA SER A 124 5.59 -4.38 2.07
C SER A 124 6.40 -5.65 1.76
N MET A 125 6.32 -6.62 2.67
CA MET A 125 6.85 -7.97 2.45
C MET A 125 5.70 -8.97 2.37
N TYR A 126 5.58 -9.66 1.24
CA TYR A 126 4.60 -10.72 1.04
C TYR A 126 5.29 -12.08 1.06
N THR A 127 4.69 -13.05 1.74
CA THR A 127 5.12 -14.44 1.70
C THR A 127 3.93 -15.36 1.40
N ASP A 128 4.17 -16.39 0.60
CA ASP A 128 3.15 -17.37 0.23
C ASP A 128 2.91 -18.45 1.29
N LEU A 129 3.70 -18.44 2.39
CA LEU A 129 3.67 -19.43 3.48
C LEU A 129 3.66 -20.90 2.99
N SER A 130 4.17 -21.15 1.78
CA SER A 130 4.09 -22.47 1.12
C SER A 130 5.15 -23.47 1.58
N ALA A 131 5.98 -23.07 2.56
CA ALA A 131 7.04 -23.91 3.09
C ALA A 131 6.45 -25.17 3.72
N THR A 132 6.77 -26.32 3.13
CA THR A 132 6.27 -27.62 3.60
C THR A 132 7.39 -28.65 3.58
N ARG A 133 7.41 -29.49 4.61
CA ARG A 133 8.20 -30.72 4.66
C ARG A 133 7.22 -31.90 4.58
N SER A 134 6.86 -32.30 3.37
CA SER A 134 5.93 -33.41 3.15
C SER A 134 6.57 -34.79 3.39
N ASN A 135 7.89 -34.90 3.32
CA ASN A 135 8.62 -36.15 3.54
C ASN A 135 10.02 -35.86 4.15
N PRO A 136 10.46 -36.58 5.20
CA PRO A 136 11.79 -36.44 5.79
C PRO A 136 12.96 -36.60 4.80
N PHE A 137 12.74 -37.34 3.71
CA PHE A 137 13.74 -37.72 2.71
C PHE A 137 13.65 -36.91 1.40
N LEU A 138 12.70 -35.99 1.28
CA LEU A 138 12.62 -35.07 0.15
C LEU A 138 13.24 -33.71 0.51
N PRO A 139 13.80 -32.99 -0.48
CA PRO A 139 14.24 -31.61 -0.33
C PRO A 139 13.12 -30.71 0.21
N PHE A 140 13.45 -29.72 1.03
CA PHE A 140 12.50 -28.78 1.61
C PHE A 140 11.94 -27.86 0.52
N ALA A 141 10.61 -27.67 0.49
CA ALA A 141 10.02 -26.61 -0.32
C ALA A 141 10.12 -25.29 0.45
N THR A 142 10.80 -24.28 -0.12
CA THR A 142 10.98 -22.96 0.50
C THR A 142 9.82 -22.04 0.15
N SER A 143 9.33 -21.24 1.12
CA SER A 143 8.40 -20.14 0.85
C SER A 143 9.03 -19.12 -0.11
N LYS A 144 8.18 -18.49 -0.92
CA LYS A 144 8.57 -17.33 -1.71
C LYS A 144 8.38 -16.08 -0.85
N ILE A 145 9.37 -15.19 -0.89
CA ILE A 145 9.31 -13.89 -0.22
C ILE A 145 9.49 -12.81 -1.28
N PHE A 146 8.54 -11.90 -1.34
CA PHE A 146 8.51 -10.79 -2.27
C PHE A 146 8.51 -9.47 -1.50
N ALA A 147 9.45 -8.60 -1.84
CA ALA A 147 9.39 -7.21 -1.43
C ALA A 147 8.57 -6.45 -2.48
N ILE A 148 7.45 -5.87 -2.10
CA ILE A 148 6.57 -5.16 -3.03
C ILE A 148 6.61 -3.69 -2.68
N THR A 149 6.81 -2.83 -3.67
CA THR A 149 6.73 -1.38 -3.50
C THR A 149 5.71 -0.82 -4.47
N ASN A 150 4.71 -0.14 -3.93
CA ASN A 150 3.68 0.53 -4.71
C ASN A 150 3.82 2.04 -4.56
N THR A 151 3.92 2.74 -5.67
CA THR A 151 3.87 4.20 -5.74
C THR A 151 2.54 4.61 -6.36
N LEU A 152 1.65 5.19 -5.54
CA LEU A 152 0.37 5.73 -5.96
C LEU A 152 0.57 7.19 -6.33
N ILE A 153 0.06 7.60 -7.48
CA ILE A 153 0.10 8.98 -7.94
C ILE A 153 -1.33 9.45 -8.13
N LEU A 154 -1.74 10.41 -7.32
CA LEU A 154 -3.08 10.95 -7.25
C LEU A 154 -3.10 12.43 -7.59
N GLU A 155 -4.14 12.85 -8.30
CA GLU A 155 -4.41 14.24 -8.65
C GLU A 155 -5.45 14.80 -7.69
N PHE A 156 -5.13 15.92 -7.05
CA PHE A 156 -6.05 16.60 -6.15
C PHE A 156 -7.13 17.35 -6.94
N ASN A 157 -8.38 17.11 -6.58
CA ASN A 157 -9.53 17.86 -7.08
C ASN A 157 -10.03 18.79 -5.97
N SER A 158 -9.82 20.09 -6.16
CA SER A 158 -10.25 21.13 -5.22
C SER A 158 -11.78 21.23 -5.09
N ASP A 159 -12.52 20.92 -6.16
CA ASP A 159 -13.98 21.11 -6.19
C ASP A 159 -14.70 20.07 -5.35
N SER A 160 -14.21 18.82 -5.37
CA SER A 160 -14.76 17.70 -4.61
C SER A 160 -13.97 17.37 -3.35
N ALA A 161 -12.89 18.10 -3.06
CA ALA A 161 -11.99 17.86 -1.94
C ALA A 161 -11.56 16.37 -1.87
N SER A 162 -11.11 15.84 -3.01
CA SER A 162 -10.79 14.41 -3.18
C SER A 162 -9.51 14.22 -3.99
N PHE A 163 -8.94 13.03 -3.91
CA PHE A 163 -7.76 12.64 -4.68
C PHE A 163 -8.13 11.55 -5.69
N LYS A 164 -8.00 11.87 -6.97
CA LYS A 164 -8.23 10.92 -8.05
C LYS A 164 -6.96 10.13 -8.33
N LEU A 165 -6.99 8.82 -8.20
CA LEU A 165 -5.86 7.96 -8.54
C LEU A 165 -5.63 7.98 -10.07
N LYS A 166 -4.44 8.43 -10.48
CA LYS A 166 -4.05 8.51 -11.90
C LYS A 166 -3.29 7.28 -12.35
N LYS A 167 -2.39 6.78 -11.51
CA LYS A 167 -1.60 5.58 -11.81
C LYS A 167 -1.02 4.96 -10.54
N ILE A 168 -0.72 3.68 -10.64
CA ILE A 168 0.10 2.95 -9.68
C ILE A 168 1.34 2.44 -10.40
N ILE A 169 2.51 2.68 -9.82
CA ILE A 169 3.77 2.04 -10.22
C ILE A 169 4.05 0.94 -9.21
N SER A 170 3.95 -0.31 -9.64
CA SER A 170 4.19 -1.47 -8.79
C SER A 170 5.53 -2.12 -9.15
N ASN A 171 6.38 -2.26 -8.15
CA ASN A 171 7.68 -2.92 -8.24
C ASN A 171 7.68 -4.16 -7.35
N ARG A 172 8.19 -5.26 -7.88
CA ARG A 172 8.33 -6.51 -7.12
C ARG A 172 9.78 -6.97 -7.11
N GLY A 173 10.40 -6.87 -5.94
CA GLY A 173 11.62 -7.58 -5.62
C GLY A 173 11.33 -9.05 -5.32
N PHE A 174 12.28 -9.91 -5.63
CA PHE A 174 12.17 -11.34 -5.38
C PHE A 174 13.38 -11.85 -4.60
N THR A 175 13.11 -12.55 -3.51
CA THR A 175 14.12 -13.28 -2.76
C THR A 175 13.83 -14.77 -2.90
N GLN A 176 14.82 -15.53 -3.38
CA GLN A 176 14.74 -16.98 -3.48
C GLN A 176 15.86 -17.62 -2.67
N THR A 177 15.50 -18.52 -1.77
CA THR A 177 16.43 -19.48 -1.21
C THR A 177 16.36 -20.74 -2.08
N LYS A 178 17.50 -21.22 -2.58
CA LYS A 178 17.62 -22.51 -3.27
C LYS A 178 18.47 -23.44 -2.40
N GLU A 179 18.05 -24.69 -2.26
CA GLU A 179 18.85 -25.69 -1.55
C GLU A 179 20.16 -26.02 -2.29
N SER A 180 21.19 -26.29 -1.49
CA SER A 180 22.42 -26.97 -1.88
C SER A 180 22.39 -28.38 -1.28
N ARG A 181 22.68 -29.42 -2.07
CA ARG A 181 22.72 -30.83 -1.62
C ARG A 181 23.97 -31.16 -0.78
N ASN A 182 24.46 -30.24 0.04
CA ASN A 182 25.63 -30.48 0.89
C ASN A 182 25.22 -30.64 2.35
N LEU A 183 25.85 -31.59 3.04
CA LEU A 183 25.61 -32.02 4.43
C LEU A 183 25.82 -30.94 5.52
N ILE A 184 26.02 -29.67 5.16
CA ILE A 184 26.26 -28.58 6.09
C ILE A 184 24.95 -27.78 6.25
N PRO A 185 24.42 -27.64 7.47
CA PRO A 185 23.26 -26.78 7.72
C PRO A 185 23.67 -25.32 7.52
N PHE A 186 22.99 -24.67 6.57
CA PHE A 186 22.80 -23.23 6.38
C PHE A 186 24.00 -22.27 6.56
N LEU A 187 24.44 -21.69 5.44
CA LEU A 187 24.88 -20.30 5.39
C LEU A 187 23.84 -19.56 4.53
N GLU A 188 23.15 -18.60 5.13
CA GLU A 188 22.23 -17.69 4.44
C GLU A 188 22.99 -16.90 3.38
N THR A 189 22.90 -17.31 2.12
CA THR A 189 23.26 -16.41 1.02
C THR A 189 21.98 -15.74 0.54
N ILE A 190 21.67 -14.58 1.10
CA ILE A 190 20.69 -13.65 0.54
C ILE A 190 21.30 -13.12 -0.76
N LEU A 191 20.91 -13.69 -1.89
CA LEU A 191 21.19 -13.11 -3.20
C LEU A 191 19.93 -12.36 -3.65
N PRO A 192 19.91 -11.02 -3.62
CA PRO A 192 18.91 -10.29 -4.39
C PRO A 192 19.12 -10.67 -5.86
N SER A 193 18.17 -11.43 -6.42
CA SER A 193 18.25 -11.84 -7.82
C SER A 193 17.88 -10.65 -8.68
N PHE A 194 18.85 -10.18 -9.46
CA PHE A 194 18.63 -9.24 -10.57
C PHE A 194 18.76 -9.96 -11.94
N ASN A 195 18.16 -11.17 -12.09
CA ASN A 195 17.95 -12.05 -13.29
C ASN A 195 18.77 -13.35 -13.42
N GLU A 196 18.27 -14.47 -14.02
CA GLU A 196 17.97 -14.73 -15.47
C GLU A 196 16.73 -15.66 -15.78
N THR A 197 15.44 -15.37 -15.62
CA THR A 197 14.66 -14.16 -15.95
C THR A 197 13.33 -14.11 -15.16
N PRO A 198 13.32 -13.60 -13.91
CA PRO A 198 12.18 -12.91 -13.32
C PRO A 198 12.28 -11.41 -13.69
N GLN A 199 11.98 -11.08 -14.95
CA GLN A 199 11.79 -9.68 -15.38
C GLN A 199 10.45 -9.15 -14.87
N ASP A 200 10.29 -8.94 -13.56
CA ASP A 200 9.19 -8.10 -13.12
C ASP A 200 9.63 -6.64 -13.34
N LYS A 201 9.40 -6.15 -14.56
CA LYS A 201 9.59 -4.73 -14.87
C LYS A 201 8.58 -3.94 -14.02
N PRO A 202 8.93 -2.71 -13.59
CA PRO A 202 7.97 -1.81 -12.96
C PRO A 202 6.66 -1.81 -13.76
N ARG A 203 5.56 -2.22 -13.14
CA ARG A 203 4.25 -2.25 -13.77
C ARG A 203 3.63 -0.88 -13.58
N ILE A 204 3.41 -0.16 -14.67
CA ILE A 204 2.67 1.09 -14.67
C ILE A 204 1.21 0.75 -15.00
N LEU A 205 0.35 0.89 -14.00
CA LEU A 205 -1.06 0.59 -14.07
C LEU A 205 -1.85 1.90 -14.09
N THR A 206 -2.75 2.04 -15.05
CA THR A 206 -3.68 3.17 -15.16
C THR A 206 -5.11 2.64 -15.02
N PRO A 207 -5.90 3.17 -14.09
CA PRO A 207 -7.24 2.65 -13.87
C PRO A 207 -8.16 3.04 -15.03
N ALA A 208 -8.97 2.09 -15.51
CA ALA A 208 -10.00 2.37 -16.52
C ALA A 208 -11.24 3.05 -15.90
N SER A 209 -11.50 2.76 -14.63
CA SER A 209 -12.57 3.34 -13.82
C SER A 209 -12.02 4.49 -12.95
N ASN A 210 -12.87 5.46 -12.59
CA ASN A 210 -12.46 6.46 -11.61
C ASN A 210 -12.31 5.82 -10.22
N ILE A 211 -11.18 6.08 -9.58
CA ILE A 211 -10.88 5.68 -8.20
C ILE A 211 -10.57 6.97 -7.45
N ASP A 212 -11.55 7.46 -6.70
CA ASP A 212 -11.48 8.73 -5.99
C ASP A 212 -11.40 8.46 -4.49
N PHE A 213 -10.37 9.00 -3.85
CA PHE A 213 -10.19 8.96 -2.41
C PHE A 213 -10.78 10.23 -1.80
N SER A 214 -11.72 10.11 -0.87
CA SER A 214 -12.30 11.25 -0.16
C SER A 214 -11.47 11.62 1.07
N LEU A 215 -11.39 12.91 1.37
CA LEU A 215 -10.84 13.40 2.64
C LEU A 215 -11.77 13.02 3.81
N GLN A 216 -11.18 12.56 4.91
CA GLN A 216 -11.89 12.26 6.16
C GLN A 216 -11.10 12.74 7.38
#